data_AF-A0A6V7MAN2-F1
#
_entry.id   AF-A0A6V7MAN2-F1
#
_cell.length_a   1.000
_cell.length_b   1.000
_cell.length_c   1.000
_cell.angle_alpha   90.00
_cell.angle_beta   90.00
_cell.angle_gamma   90.00
#
_symmetry.space_group_name_H-M   'P 1'
#
loop_
_entity.id
_entity.type
_entity.pdbx_description
1 polymer ?
#
loop_
_entity_poly.entity_id
_entity_poly.type
_entity_poly.pdbx_seq_one_letter_code
_entity_poly.pdbx_strand_id
1 'polypeptide(L)'
;MSKLPVGVDCTLSLLQVCLRDRELSPLLNLGSVPLYYENDLCLMYSTVIMRFLNQISNVGHTKQTSLFQIAKQLNIPEWIVNLRHDAAHGHELPSLSLLRMAANILLAWLHDEYWRAEAVALESFISTEENKNTDSTDGLLDLIELWVSVGLYIAADFVLVTDLPDENLKGTLLDLFALQKSKKQDLNSSLDNVEVAYRLTAARSHLFSEISTEIRQKNIEPEVLTDFLANNEAFFPSAEILELFSRDSGGNIGNFPRKFVAYWQPLISILLEVEILEALVVKLVEVAGSEKEKVNKRRQAAVWLRIIGQGLVRLKIAQKEGTAFEVSQKKIRKTPQKVFNQK
;
A
#
# COMPACT_ATOMS: atom_id res chain seq x y z
N MET A 1 -12.27 12.99 24.24
CA MET A 1 -12.62 11.67 23.65
C MET A 1 -13.18 11.93 22.28
N SER A 2 -12.60 11.34 21.24
CA SER A 2 -13.15 11.42 19.87
C SER A 2 -14.60 10.91 19.89
N LYS A 3 -15.53 11.66 19.33
CA LYS A 3 -16.94 11.24 19.23
C LYS A 3 -17.02 10.15 18.17
N LEU A 4 -17.44 8.94 18.56
CA LEU A 4 -17.75 7.86 17.62
C LEU A 4 -18.92 8.28 16.71
N PRO A 5 -18.99 7.75 15.47
CA PRO A 5 -20.18 7.91 14.63
C PRO A 5 -21.44 7.43 15.37
N VAL A 6 -22.57 8.08 15.13
CA VAL A 6 -23.82 7.82 15.86
C VAL A 6 -24.28 6.37 15.70
N GLY A 7 -24.20 5.80 14.48
CA GLY A 7 -24.56 4.40 14.25
C GLY A 7 -23.71 3.42 15.06
N VAL A 8 -22.41 3.72 15.23
CA VAL A 8 -21.49 2.91 16.03
C VAL A 8 -21.80 3.00 17.52
N ASP A 9 -22.02 4.22 18.05
CA ASP A 9 -22.37 4.44 19.48
C ASP A 9 -23.71 3.78 19.85
N CYS A 10 -24.72 3.91 18.97
CA CYS A 10 -26.02 3.25 19.08
C CYS A 10 -25.88 1.72 19.11
N THR A 11 -25.13 1.15 18.15
CA THR A 11 -24.92 -0.29 18.04
C THR A 11 -24.22 -0.82 19.30
N LEU A 12 -23.16 -0.16 19.74
CA LEU A 12 -22.42 -0.54 20.93
C LEU A 12 -23.32 -0.55 22.18
N SER A 13 -24.08 0.52 22.39
CA SER A 13 -24.94 0.66 23.56
C SER A 13 -26.03 -0.42 23.61
N LEU A 14 -26.68 -0.72 22.47
CA LEU A 14 -27.70 -1.78 22.39
C LEU A 14 -27.12 -3.17 22.64
N LEU A 15 -25.99 -3.48 22.01
CA LEU A 15 -25.32 -4.77 22.19
C LEU A 15 -24.84 -4.98 23.63
N GLN A 16 -24.34 -3.94 24.30
CA GLN A 16 -23.92 -4.02 25.69
C GLN A 16 -25.06 -4.48 26.62
N VAL A 17 -26.26 -3.88 26.47
CA VAL A 17 -27.40 -4.28 27.29
C VAL A 17 -27.88 -5.69 26.92
N CYS A 18 -27.90 -6.04 25.63
CA CYS A 18 -28.25 -7.39 25.19
C CYS A 18 -27.31 -8.46 25.76
N LEU A 19 -26.00 -8.17 25.82
CA LEU A 19 -25.01 -9.07 26.42
C LEU A 19 -25.23 -9.22 27.93
N ARG A 20 -25.47 -8.12 28.65
CA ARG A 20 -25.78 -8.16 30.09
C ARG A 20 -27.04 -8.95 30.39
N ASP A 21 -28.08 -8.76 29.58
CA ASP A 21 -29.32 -9.51 29.68
C ASP A 21 -29.10 -11.01 29.43
N ARG A 22 -28.27 -11.37 28.44
CA ARG A 22 -27.91 -12.76 28.15
C ARG A 22 -27.15 -13.42 29.31
N GLU A 23 -26.29 -12.67 30.00
CA GLU A 23 -25.56 -13.14 31.18
C GLU A 23 -26.50 -13.35 32.39
N LEU A 24 -27.44 -12.42 32.61
CA LEU A 24 -28.30 -12.40 33.80
C LEU A 24 -29.56 -13.26 33.67
N SER A 25 -30.11 -13.41 32.47
CA SER A 25 -31.37 -14.16 32.23
C SER A 25 -31.36 -15.58 32.78
N PRO A 26 -30.31 -16.42 32.57
CA PRO A 26 -30.27 -17.76 33.13
C PRO A 26 -30.25 -17.75 34.66
N LEU A 27 -29.52 -16.80 35.26
CA LEU A 27 -29.39 -16.68 36.71
C LEU A 27 -30.70 -16.25 37.37
N LEU A 28 -31.43 -15.34 36.73
CA LEU A 28 -32.77 -14.92 37.15
C LEU A 28 -33.77 -16.08 37.08
N ASN A 29 -33.78 -16.82 35.97
CA ASN A 29 -34.66 -17.97 35.78
C ASN A 29 -34.40 -19.11 36.79
N LEU A 30 -33.16 -19.27 37.21
CA LEU A 30 -32.75 -20.24 38.24
C LEU A 30 -32.95 -19.72 39.68
N GLY A 31 -33.40 -18.48 39.87
CA GLY A 31 -33.50 -17.85 41.19
C GLY A 31 -32.16 -17.67 41.90
N SER A 32 -31.06 -17.72 41.15
CA SER A 32 -29.68 -17.63 41.69
C SER A 32 -29.25 -16.19 41.98
N VAL A 33 -29.99 -15.20 41.47
CA VAL A 33 -29.82 -13.77 41.75
C VAL A 33 -31.16 -13.14 42.15
N PRO A 34 -31.15 -12.05 42.93
CA PRO A 34 -32.36 -11.34 43.32
C PRO A 34 -33.20 -10.84 42.14
N LEU A 35 -34.53 -10.81 42.31
CA LEU A 35 -35.48 -10.37 41.27
C LEU A 35 -35.31 -8.90 40.85
N TYR A 36 -34.73 -8.04 41.70
CA TYR A 36 -34.52 -6.63 41.34
C TYR A 36 -33.56 -6.43 40.17
N TYR A 37 -32.73 -7.43 39.83
CA TYR A 37 -31.90 -7.40 38.62
C TYR A 37 -32.72 -7.33 37.33
N GLU A 38 -33.98 -7.79 37.35
CA GLU A 38 -34.89 -7.60 36.22
C GLU A 38 -35.24 -6.11 36.03
N ASN A 39 -35.48 -5.39 37.13
CA ASN A 39 -35.71 -3.94 37.08
C ASN A 39 -34.47 -3.18 36.59
N ASP A 40 -33.27 -3.60 36.99
CA ASP A 40 -32.02 -3.02 36.50
C ASP A 40 -31.88 -3.20 34.98
N LEU A 41 -32.24 -4.38 34.45
CA LEU A 41 -32.29 -4.63 33.01
C LEU A 41 -33.32 -3.73 32.33
N CYS A 42 -34.53 -3.59 32.87
CA CYS A 42 -35.54 -2.70 32.33
C CYS A 42 -35.04 -1.24 32.24
N LEU A 43 -34.37 -0.75 33.29
CA LEU A 43 -33.77 0.59 33.33
C LEU A 43 -32.66 0.75 32.29
N MET A 44 -31.77 -0.24 32.16
CA MET A 44 -30.68 -0.22 31.19
C MET A 44 -31.20 -0.18 29.75
N TYR A 45 -32.13 -1.08 29.40
CA TYR A 45 -32.75 -1.09 28.08
C TYR A 45 -33.49 0.20 27.79
N SER A 46 -34.30 0.70 28.73
CA SER A 46 -35.04 1.94 28.58
C SER A 46 -34.10 3.12 28.31
N THR A 47 -32.99 3.21 29.05
CA THR A 47 -31.99 4.27 28.86
C THR A 47 -31.35 4.22 27.49
N VAL A 48 -30.95 3.03 27.03
CA VAL A 48 -30.30 2.85 25.74
C VAL A 48 -31.26 3.12 24.58
N ILE A 49 -32.50 2.63 24.66
CA ILE A 49 -33.53 2.86 23.63
C ILE A 49 -33.89 4.35 23.57
N MET A 50 -34.04 5.03 24.71
CA MET A 50 -34.28 6.47 24.73
C MET A 50 -33.11 7.26 24.11
N ARG A 51 -31.87 6.88 24.44
CA ARG A 51 -30.68 7.51 23.85
C ARG A 51 -30.61 7.29 22.34
N PHE A 52 -30.89 6.08 21.88
CA PHE A 52 -30.99 5.75 20.46
C PHE A 52 -32.00 6.65 19.74
N LEU A 53 -33.24 6.72 20.24
CA LEU A 53 -34.31 7.54 19.65
C LEU A 53 -33.93 9.03 19.59
N ASN A 54 -33.29 9.55 20.65
CA ASN A 54 -32.81 10.94 20.68
C ASN A 54 -31.64 11.18 19.71
N GLN A 55 -30.78 10.19 19.51
CA GLN A 55 -29.64 10.32 18.61
C GLN A 55 -30.09 10.30 17.14
N ILE A 56 -30.97 9.38 16.74
CA ILE A 56 -31.49 9.31 15.37
C ILE A 56 -32.34 10.54 15.01
N SER A 57 -33.04 11.15 15.98
CA SER A 57 -33.80 12.38 15.71
C SER A 57 -32.92 13.57 15.34
N ASN A 58 -31.62 13.49 15.62
CA ASN A 58 -30.64 14.51 15.26
C ASN A 58 -29.92 14.20 13.93
N VAL A 59 -30.13 13.03 13.33
CA VAL A 59 -29.37 12.55 12.15
C VAL A 59 -29.98 12.98 10.81
N GLY A 60 -31.15 13.64 10.78
CA GLY A 60 -31.75 14.19 9.56
C GLY A 60 -31.69 15.72 9.49
N HIS A 61 -31.59 16.28 8.29
CA HIS A 61 -31.78 17.73 8.03
C HIS A 61 -33.22 18.24 8.32
N THR A 62 -34.04 17.44 9.02
CA THR A 62 -35.42 17.75 9.37
C THR A 62 -35.46 18.71 10.54
N LYS A 63 -35.33 20.00 10.24
CA LYS A 63 -35.66 21.07 11.17
C LYS A 63 -37.13 20.92 11.57
N GLN A 64 -37.37 20.47 12.80
CA GLN A 64 -38.64 20.57 13.54
C GLN A 64 -39.79 19.59 13.18
N THR A 65 -39.51 18.32 12.91
CA THR A 65 -40.55 17.26 12.89
C THR A 65 -40.64 16.52 14.23
N SER A 66 -41.84 16.06 14.62
CA SER A 66 -42.02 15.29 15.86
C SER A 66 -41.28 13.94 15.79
N LEU A 67 -40.89 13.37 16.94
CA LEU A 67 -40.20 12.07 16.99
C LEU A 67 -41.01 10.96 16.30
N PHE A 68 -42.33 11.02 16.38
CA PHE A 68 -43.25 10.13 15.66
C PHE A 68 -43.12 10.25 14.13
N GLN A 69 -43.01 11.48 13.62
CA GLN A 69 -42.82 11.71 12.18
C GLN A 69 -41.47 11.20 11.70
N ILE A 70 -40.42 11.39 12.51
CA ILE A 70 -39.07 10.89 12.21
C ILE A 70 -39.07 9.36 12.21
N ALA A 71 -39.63 8.73 13.24
CA ALA A 71 -39.72 7.28 13.30
C ALA A 71 -40.51 6.69 12.12
N LYS A 72 -41.60 7.35 11.71
CA LYS A 72 -42.37 6.96 10.52
C LYS A 72 -41.54 7.05 9.23
N GLN A 73 -40.74 8.11 9.06
CA GLN A 73 -39.84 8.24 7.92
C GLN A 73 -38.75 7.16 7.90
N LEU A 74 -38.28 6.77 9.08
CA LEU A 74 -37.25 5.75 9.26
C LEU A 74 -37.83 4.33 9.37
N ASN A 75 -39.13 4.12 9.13
CA ASN A 75 -39.80 2.82 9.28
C ASN A 75 -39.65 2.17 10.67
N ILE A 76 -39.45 2.96 11.72
CA ILE A 76 -39.41 2.48 13.10
C ILE A 76 -40.85 2.40 13.64
N PRO A 77 -41.29 1.27 14.21
CA PRO A 77 -42.64 1.12 14.75
C PRO A 77 -42.99 2.16 15.81
N GLU A 78 -44.20 2.72 15.73
CA GLU A 78 -44.69 3.78 16.62
C GLU A 78 -44.66 3.38 18.09
N TRP A 79 -44.94 2.12 18.41
CA TRP A 79 -44.91 1.64 19.79
C TRP A 79 -43.51 1.72 20.42
N ILE A 80 -42.43 1.65 19.62
CA ILE A 80 -41.05 1.82 20.14
C ILE A 80 -40.82 3.28 20.53
N VAL A 81 -41.42 4.23 19.81
CA VAL A 81 -41.39 5.65 20.18
C VAL A 81 -42.15 5.88 21.49
N ASN A 82 -43.28 5.18 21.68
CA ASN A 82 -44.07 5.26 22.90
C ASN A 82 -43.32 4.74 24.14
N LEU A 83 -42.37 3.81 23.98
CA LEU A 83 -41.52 3.36 25.09
C LEU A 83 -40.77 4.50 25.77
N ARG A 84 -40.46 5.59 25.04
CA ARG A 84 -39.84 6.79 25.63
C ARG A 84 -40.81 7.49 26.59
N HIS A 85 -42.09 7.57 26.24
CA HIS A 85 -43.10 8.15 27.10
C HIS A 85 -43.30 7.28 28.34
N ASP A 86 -43.40 5.96 28.15
CA ASP A 86 -43.61 5.00 29.24
C ASP A 86 -42.42 4.95 30.19
N ALA A 87 -41.19 4.98 29.68
CA ALA A 87 -39.98 4.98 30.50
C ALA A 87 -39.71 6.30 31.24
N ALA A 88 -40.16 7.44 30.70
CA ALA A 88 -39.89 8.76 31.29
C ALA A 88 -41.03 9.28 32.19
N HIS A 89 -42.28 8.95 31.86
CA HIS A 89 -43.48 9.51 32.48
C HIS A 89 -44.52 8.44 32.86
N GLY A 90 -44.30 7.18 32.50
CA GLY A 90 -45.17 6.08 32.90
C GLY A 90 -45.12 5.83 34.40
N HIS A 91 -46.22 5.30 34.92
CA HIS A 91 -46.30 4.85 36.32
C HIS A 91 -45.47 3.58 36.56
N GLU A 92 -45.26 2.78 35.51
CA GLU A 92 -44.50 1.53 35.53
C GLU A 92 -43.54 1.49 34.32
N LEU A 93 -42.37 0.89 34.50
CA LEU A 93 -41.41 0.66 33.42
C LEU A 93 -41.97 -0.36 32.41
N PRO A 94 -41.63 -0.25 31.12
CA PRO A 94 -42.00 -1.28 30.14
C PRO A 94 -41.47 -2.66 30.54
N SER A 95 -42.21 -3.71 30.21
CA SER A 95 -41.79 -5.08 30.53
C SER A 95 -40.48 -5.43 29.82
N LEU A 96 -39.65 -6.25 30.48
CA LEU A 96 -38.36 -6.67 29.92
C LEU A 96 -38.52 -7.37 28.56
N SER A 97 -39.60 -8.14 28.37
CA SER A 97 -39.95 -8.79 27.10
C SER A 97 -40.17 -7.77 25.96
N LEU A 98 -40.88 -6.68 26.24
CA LEU A 98 -41.15 -5.62 25.27
C LEU A 98 -39.88 -4.85 24.91
N LEU A 99 -39.04 -4.58 25.92
CA LEU A 99 -37.74 -3.92 25.74
C LEU A 99 -36.76 -4.76 24.91
N ARG A 100 -36.71 -6.08 25.14
CA ARG A 100 -35.94 -7.02 24.31
C ARG A 100 -36.41 -7.01 22.85
N MET A 101 -37.72 -7.00 22.63
CA MET A 101 -38.29 -6.93 21.28
C MET A 101 -37.90 -5.62 20.58
N ALA A 102 -38.01 -4.49 21.29
CA ALA A 102 -37.59 -3.20 20.76
C ALA A 102 -36.12 -3.20 20.39
N ALA A 103 -35.23 -3.68 21.27
CA ALA A 103 -33.79 -3.74 21.01
C ALA A 103 -33.45 -4.56 19.76
N ASN A 104 -34.11 -5.71 19.57
CA ASN A 104 -33.91 -6.54 18.37
C ASN A 104 -34.34 -5.82 17.08
N ILE A 105 -35.48 -5.14 17.11
CA ILE A 105 -35.96 -4.35 15.95
C ILE A 105 -34.98 -3.22 15.63
N LEU A 106 -34.50 -2.51 16.65
CA LEU A 106 -33.55 -1.40 16.47
C LEU A 106 -32.18 -1.87 15.97
N LEU A 107 -31.71 -3.05 16.41
CA LEU A 107 -30.49 -3.66 15.89
C LEU A 107 -30.63 -4.09 14.43
N ALA A 108 -31.76 -4.68 14.04
CA ALA A 108 -32.04 -5.01 12.64
C ALA A 108 -32.10 -3.74 11.77
N TRP A 109 -32.75 -2.69 12.27
CA TRP A 109 -32.78 -1.39 11.60
C TRP A 109 -31.38 -0.79 11.41
N LEU A 110 -30.53 -0.82 12.45
CA LEU A 110 -29.13 -0.35 12.35
C LEU A 110 -28.33 -1.14 11.31
N HIS A 111 -28.56 -2.45 11.21
CA HIS A 111 -27.93 -3.27 10.20
C HIS A 111 -28.30 -2.78 8.80
N ASP A 112 -29.59 -2.59 8.53
CA ASP A 112 -30.08 -2.27 7.20
C ASP A 112 -29.83 -0.83 6.77
N GLU A 113 -29.99 0.15 7.67
CA GLU A 113 -29.90 1.58 7.34
C GLU A 113 -28.50 2.17 7.56
N TYR A 114 -27.68 1.60 8.45
CA TYR A 114 -26.35 2.11 8.74
C TYR A 114 -25.25 1.17 8.22
N TRP A 115 -25.17 -0.05 8.75
CA TRP A 115 -24.03 -0.94 8.46
C TRP A 115 -23.99 -1.44 7.01
N ARG A 116 -25.15 -1.68 6.39
CA ARG A 116 -25.21 -2.05 4.97
C ARG A 116 -24.68 -0.94 4.06
N ALA A 117 -25.05 0.31 4.34
CA ALA A 117 -24.57 1.46 3.58
C ALA A 117 -23.04 1.64 3.76
N GLU A 118 -22.54 1.49 4.98
CA GLU A 118 -21.10 1.54 5.27
C GLU A 118 -20.34 0.41 4.58
N ALA A 119 -20.89 -0.82 4.57
CA ALA A 119 -20.28 -1.96 3.88
C ALA A 119 -20.15 -1.71 2.37
N VAL A 120 -21.19 -1.21 1.72
CA VAL A 120 -21.16 -0.84 0.30
C VAL A 120 -20.13 0.27 0.03
N ALA A 121 -20.07 1.28 0.91
CA ALA A 121 -19.07 2.34 0.79
C ALA A 121 -17.64 1.76 0.89
N LEU A 122 -17.38 0.89 1.87
CA LEU A 122 -16.10 0.20 2.04
C LEU A 122 -15.73 -0.65 0.81
N GLU A 123 -16.65 -1.46 0.29
CA GLU A 123 -16.43 -2.27 -0.92
C GLU A 123 -16.08 -1.41 -2.14
N SER A 124 -16.73 -0.26 -2.30
CA SER A 124 -16.42 0.68 -3.39
C SER A 124 -15.03 1.30 -3.25
N PHE A 125 -14.60 1.60 -2.02
CA PHE A 125 -13.26 2.11 -1.74
C PHE A 125 -12.18 1.06 -2.05
N ILE A 126 -12.38 -0.18 -1.62
CA ILE A 126 -11.47 -1.30 -1.88
C ILE A 126 -11.34 -1.54 -3.39
N SER A 127 -12.47 -1.58 -4.12
CA SER A 127 -12.48 -1.76 -5.58
C SER A 127 -11.78 -0.62 -6.34
N THR A 128 -11.74 0.58 -5.76
CA THR A 128 -11.06 1.74 -6.36
C THR A 128 -9.54 1.71 -6.12
N GLU A 129 -9.10 1.21 -4.96
CA GLU A 129 -7.68 1.01 -4.66
C GLU A 129 -7.08 -0.13 -5.49
N GLU A 130 -7.81 -1.24 -5.66
CA GLU A 130 -7.36 -2.35 -6.51
C GLU A 130 -7.18 -1.92 -7.98
N ASN A 131 -8.14 -1.18 -8.56
CA ASN A 131 -8.04 -0.68 -9.94
C ASN A 131 -6.94 0.39 -10.13
N LYS A 132 -6.70 1.24 -9.12
CA LYS A 132 -5.58 2.19 -9.19
C LYS A 132 -4.23 1.50 -9.12
N ASN A 133 -4.12 0.42 -8.35
CA ASN A 133 -2.87 -0.33 -8.23
C ASN A 133 -2.54 -1.08 -9.53
N THR A 134 -3.52 -1.69 -10.20
CA THR A 134 -3.29 -2.41 -11.47
C THR A 134 -2.94 -1.48 -12.63
N ASP A 135 -3.68 -0.38 -12.83
CA ASP A 135 -3.41 0.58 -13.91
C ASP A 135 -2.11 1.37 -13.67
N SER A 136 -1.71 1.53 -12.40
CA SER A 136 -0.45 2.18 -12.02
C SER A 136 0.78 1.27 -12.09
N THR A 137 0.62 -0.05 -11.96
CA THR A 137 1.72 -1.02 -12.12
C THR A 137 2.04 -1.25 -13.58
N ASP A 138 1.04 -1.31 -14.46
CA ASP A 138 1.26 -1.56 -15.89
C ASP A 138 2.14 -0.48 -16.51
N GLY A 139 1.88 0.80 -16.21
CA GLY A 139 2.73 1.91 -16.65
C GLY A 139 4.19 1.83 -16.13
N LEU A 140 4.42 1.29 -14.94
CA LEU A 140 5.78 1.07 -14.42
C LEU A 140 6.48 -0.07 -15.19
N LEU A 141 5.76 -1.16 -15.46
CA LEU A 141 6.31 -2.29 -16.20
C LEU A 141 6.69 -1.86 -17.63
N ASP A 142 5.85 -1.05 -18.28
CA ASP A 142 6.12 -0.44 -19.58
C ASP A 142 7.39 0.43 -19.54
N LEU A 143 7.54 1.26 -18.48
CA LEU A 143 8.74 2.07 -18.30
C LEU A 143 10.01 1.22 -18.14
N ILE A 144 9.93 0.11 -17.41
CA ILE A 144 11.06 -0.82 -17.24
C ILE A 144 11.37 -1.51 -18.57
N GLU A 145 10.37 -1.97 -19.32
CA GLU A 145 10.57 -2.58 -20.65
C GLU A 145 11.21 -1.60 -21.64
N LEU A 146 10.76 -0.35 -21.62
CA LEU A 146 11.34 0.74 -22.41
C LEU A 146 12.80 1.00 -22.00
N TRP A 147 13.09 1.05 -20.71
CA TRP A 147 14.45 1.19 -20.18
C TRP A 147 15.36 0.03 -20.58
N VAL A 148 14.82 -1.19 -20.56
CA VAL A 148 15.53 -2.40 -20.98
C VAL A 148 15.90 -2.30 -22.46
N SER A 149 14.91 -1.99 -23.30
CA SER A 149 15.03 -1.88 -24.76
C SER A 149 16.06 -0.84 -25.16
N VAL A 150 15.96 0.39 -24.64
CA VAL A 150 16.97 1.45 -24.85
C VAL A 150 18.35 0.96 -24.45
N GLY A 151 18.43 0.22 -23.35
CA GLY A 151 19.67 -0.32 -22.87
C GLY A 151 20.31 -1.36 -23.80
N LEU A 152 19.52 -2.20 -24.44
CA LEU A 152 20.01 -3.20 -25.41
C LEU A 152 20.53 -2.51 -26.68
N TYR A 153 19.86 -1.45 -27.15
CA TYR A 153 20.37 -0.64 -28.26
C TYR A 153 21.71 0.03 -27.94
N ILE A 154 21.89 0.54 -26.72
CA ILE A 154 23.20 1.05 -26.27
C ILE A 154 24.25 -0.06 -26.28
N ALA A 155 23.90 -1.28 -25.86
CA ALA A 155 24.81 -2.43 -25.89
C ALA A 155 25.15 -2.90 -27.33
N ALA A 156 24.29 -2.56 -28.30
CA ALA A 156 24.50 -2.77 -29.73
C ALA A 156 25.20 -1.58 -30.42
N ASP A 157 25.81 -0.67 -29.65
CA ASP A 157 26.61 0.48 -30.11
C ASP A 157 25.79 1.62 -30.76
N PHE A 158 24.47 1.68 -30.55
CA PHE A 158 23.67 2.84 -30.96
C PHE A 158 23.85 4.02 -29.98
N VAL A 159 23.89 5.24 -30.51
CA VAL A 159 24.15 6.46 -29.72
C VAL A 159 22.96 7.41 -29.69
N LEU A 160 22.28 7.62 -30.82
CA LEU A 160 21.17 8.57 -30.95
C LEU A 160 19.83 7.84 -31.12
N VAL A 161 18.75 8.47 -30.65
CA VAL A 161 17.38 7.96 -30.79
C VAL A 161 16.91 7.98 -32.24
N THR A 162 17.41 8.92 -33.05
CA THR A 162 17.10 9.02 -34.49
C THR A 162 17.58 7.83 -35.30
N ASP A 163 18.61 7.15 -34.82
CA ASP A 163 19.30 6.06 -35.51
C ASP A 163 18.68 4.69 -35.19
N LEU A 164 17.67 4.66 -34.33
CA LEU A 164 16.98 3.42 -33.95
C LEU A 164 16.19 2.86 -35.14
N PRO A 165 16.29 1.54 -35.42
CA PRO A 165 15.51 0.88 -36.46
C PRO A 165 14.04 0.68 -36.07
N ASP A 166 13.73 0.69 -34.77
CA ASP A 166 12.37 0.58 -34.25
C ASP A 166 11.71 1.97 -34.22
N GLU A 167 10.84 2.22 -35.20
CA GLU A 167 10.12 3.49 -35.35
C GLU A 167 9.09 3.72 -34.23
N ASN A 168 8.53 2.66 -33.63
CA ASN A 168 7.59 2.80 -32.51
C ASN A 168 8.35 3.26 -31.27
N LEU A 169 9.44 2.57 -30.92
CA LEU A 169 10.31 2.93 -29.81
C LEU A 169 10.85 4.35 -29.95
N LYS A 170 11.30 4.71 -31.16
CA LYS A 170 11.78 6.05 -31.49
C LYS A 170 10.70 7.11 -31.29
N GLY A 171 9.48 6.86 -31.76
CA GLY A 171 8.32 7.73 -31.54
C GLY A 171 8.06 7.97 -30.05
N THR A 172 7.94 6.89 -29.26
CA THR A 172 7.70 6.97 -27.82
C THR A 172 8.79 7.77 -27.10
N LEU A 173 10.06 7.55 -27.43
CA LEU A 173 11.17 8.28 -26.81
C LEU A 173 11.19 9.76 -27.17
N LEU A 174 10.84 10.12 -28.41
CA LEU A 174 10.74 11.51 -28.84
C LEU A 174 9.55 12.23 -28.20
N ASP A 175 8.41 11.56 -28.06
CA ASP A 175 7.23 12.10 -27.37
C ASP A 175 7.54 12.35 -25.89
N LEU A 176 8.18 11.39 -25.21
CA LEU A 176 8.63 11.56 -23.82
C LEU A 176 9.64 12.72 -23.70
N PHE A 177 10.56 12.85 -24.65
CA PHE A 177 11.52 13.96 -24.67
C PHE A 177 10.82 15.32 -24.87
N ALA A 178 9.81 15.40 -25.73
CA ALA A 178 9.02 16.61 -25.95
C ALA A 178 8.23 17.02 -24.69
N LEU A 179 7.60 16.05 -24.02
CA LEU A 179 6.89 16.26 -22.74
C LEU A 179 7.82 16.71 -21.61
N GLN A 180 9.07 16.26 -21.60
CA GLN A 180 10.07 16.73 -20.64
C GLN A 180 10.51 18.16 -20.93
N LYS A 181 10.64 18.53 -22.21
CA LYS A 181 11.00 19.89 -22.62
C LYS A 181 9.92 20.89 -22.22
N SER A 182 8.64 20.54 -22.38
CA SER A 182 7.52 21.39 -21.95
C SER A 182 7.48 21.58 -20.43
N LYS A 183 7.65 20.52 -19.62
CA LYS A 183 7.74 20.62 -18.15
C LYS A 183 8.90 21.49 -17.65
N LYS A 184 10.00 21.59 -18.40
CA LYS A 184 11.16 22.43 -18.05
C LYS A 184 11.06 23.88 -18.56
N GLN A 185 10.24 24.15 -19.58
CA GLN A 185 10.07 25.49 -20.16
C GLN A 185 9.32 26.45 -19.23
N ASP A 186 8.49 25.94 -18.32
CA ASP A 186 7.81 26.74 -17.29
C ASP A 186 8.75 27.31 -16.21
N LEU A 187 10.03 26.88 -16.18
CA LEU A 187 11.01 27.30 -15.16
C LEU A 187 12.16 28.16 -15.72
N ASN A 188 12.38 28.24 -17.03
CA ASN A 188 13.43 29.07 -17.62
C ASN A 188 13.01 29.62 -18.99
N SER A 189 12.62 30.90 -19.00
CA SER A 189 12.56 31.70 -20.23
C SER A 189 13.97 32.16 -20.59
N SER A 190 14.63 31.45 -21.52
CA SER A 190 15.61 31.96 -22.50
C SER A 190 16.54 30.84 -22.98
N LEU A 191 16.87 30.91 -24.27
CA LEU A 191 17.94 30.24 -25.02
C LEU A 191 17.61 28.96 -25.80
N ASP A 192 17.55 29.21 -27.12
CA ASP A 192 18.12 28.48 -28.25
C ASP A 192 17.48 27.16 -28.75
N ASN A 193 16.87 27.30 -29.93
CA ASN A 193 16.61 26.28 -30.94
C ASN A 193 17.91 25.65 -31.45
N VAL A 194 18.58 24.88 -30.60
CA VAL A 194 19.49 23.83 -31.08
C VAL A 194 18.65 22.56 -31.12
N GLU A 195 18.61 21.93 -32.30
CA GLU A 195 18.11 20.57 -32.47
C GLU A 195 19.06 19.64 -31.71
N VAL A 196 18.88 19.54 -30.39
CA VAL A 196 19.73 18.72 -29.52
C VAL A 196 19.44 17.28 -29.87
N ALA A 197 20.37 16.66 -30.60
CA ALA A 197 20.31 15.24 -30.92
C ALA A 197 20.12 14.43 -29.63
N TYR A 198 18.97 13.76 -29.52
CA TYR A 198 18.57 13.06 -28.30
C TYR A 198 19.38 11.76 -28.16
N ARG A 199 20.30 11.73 -27.19
CA ARG A 199 21.18 10.58 -26.93
C ARG A 199 20.46 9.50 -26.14
N LEU A 200 20.70 8.25 -26.50
CA LEU A 200 20.15 7.07 -25.80
C LEU A 200 20.59 7.00 -24.34
N THR A 201 21.80 7.44 -24.00
CA THR A 201 22.29 7.48 -22.61
C THR A 201 21.54 8.49 -21.75
N ALA A 202 21.10 9.62 -22.34
CA ALA A 202 20.26 10.59 -21.68
C ALA A 202 18.84 10.03 -21.50
N ALA A 203 18.27 9.43 -22.55
CA ALA A 203 16.99 8.74 -22.49
C ALA A 203 16.95 7.68 -21.39
N ARG A 204 17.97 6.83 -21.35
CA ARG A 204 18.08 5.77 -20.35
C ARG A 204 18.19 6.30 -18.92
N SER A 205 18.95 7.37 -18.71
CA SER A 205 19.07 8.02 -17.39
C SER A 205 17.74 8.63 -16.93
N HIS A 206 16.99 9.24 -17.86
CA HIS A 206 15.67 9.80 -17.56
C HIS A 206 14.65 8.73 -17.22
N LEU A 207 14.55 7.68 -18.04
CA LEU A 207 13.68 6.53 -17.76
C LEU A 207 14.00 5.92 -16.40
N PHE A 208 15.29 5.76 -16.09
CA PHE A 208 15.70 5.25 -14.78
C PHE A 208 15.27 6.17 -13.63
N SER A 209 15.34 7.49 -13.80
CA SER A 209 14.88 8.46 -12.80
C SER A 209 13.38 8.38 -12.55
N GLU A 210 12.57 8.19 -13.61
CA GLU A 210 11.12 7.99 -13.49
C GLU A 210 10.82 6.67 -12.80
N ILE A 211 11.43 5.56 -13.25
CA ILE A 211 11.33 4.24 -12.59
C ILE A 211 11.70 4.35 -11.09
N SER A 212 12.79 5.05 -10.77
CA SER A 212 13.22 5.26 -9.38
C SER A 212 12.18 6.00 -8.55
N THR A 213 11.51 6.97 -9.17
CA THR A 213 10.51 7.81 -8.52
C THR A 213 9.23 7.00 -8.28
N GLU A 214 8.77 6.29 -9.30
CA GLU A 214 7.60 5.42 -9.21
C GLU A 214 7.79 4.30 -8.19
N ILE A 215 8.95 3.63 -8.18
CA ILE A 215 9.23 2.55 -7.22
C ILE A 215 9.24 3.05 -5.77
N ARG A 216 9.63 4.30 -5.52
CA ARG A 216 9.66 4.87 -4.17
C ARG A 216 8.33 5.46 -3.71
N GLN A 217 7.53 5.97 -4.65
CA GLN A 217 6.28 6.66 -4.34
C GLN A 217 5.08 5.71 -4.29
N LYS A 218 5.07 4.67 -5.13
CA LYS A 218 3.98 3.70 -5.22
C LYS A 218 4.26 2.51 -4.30
N ASN A 219 3.23 2.04 -3.60
CA ASN A 219 3.29 0.79 -2.83
C ASN A 219 3.14 -0.39 -3.81
N ILE A 220 4.23 -0.76 -4.46
CA ILE A 220 4.24 -1.83 -5.47
C ILE A 220 4.32 -3.17 -4.75
N GLU A 221 3.40 -4.07 -5.08
CA GLU A 221 3.46 -5.46 -4.63
C GLU A 221 4.75 -6.12 -5.14
N PRO A 222 5.63 -6.63 -4.25
CA PRO A 222 6.91 -7.21 -4.63
C PRO A 222 6.78 -8.36 -5.66
N GLU A 223 5.68 -9.09 -5.59
CA GLU A 223 5.36 -10.23 -6.46
C GLU A 223 5.23 -9.81 -7.92
N VAL A 224 4.56 -8.69 -8.21
CA VAL A 224 4.34 -8.19 -9.57
C VAL A 224 5.66 -7.89 -10.26
N LEU A 225 6.55 -7.15 -9.58
CA LEU A 225 7.84 -6.76 -10.15
C LEU A 225 8.81 -7.93 -10.27
N THR A 226 8.80 -8.85 -9.30
CA THR A 226 9.66 -10.03 -9.33
C THR A 226 9.21 -11.05 -10.37
N ASP A 227 7.90 -11.21 -10.58
CA ASP A 227 7.34 -12.03 -11.66
C ASP A 227 7.65 -11.43 -13.04
N PHE A 228 7.51 -10.11 -13.19
CA PHE A 228 7.92 -9.42 -14.43
C PHE A 228 9.39 -9.66 -14.73
N LEU A 229 10.29 -9.41 -13.77
CA LEU A 229 11.73 -9.66 -13.95
C LEU A 229 12.02 -11.14 -14.23
N ALA A 230 11.27 -12.05 -13.61
CA ALA A 230 11.47 -13.47 -13.80
C ALA A 230 11.06 -13.97 -15.20
N ASN A 231 10.15 -13.25 -15.85
CA ASN A 231 9.67 -13.52 -17.21
C ASN A 231 10.38 -12.69 -18.27
N ASN A 232 11.12 -11.65 -17.88
CA ASN A 232 11.82 -10.77 -18.81
C ASN A 232 13.01 -11.47 -19.48
N GLU A 233 12.98 -11.51 -20.82
CA GLU A 233 14.01 -12.20 -21.62
C GLU A 233 15.38 -11.51 -21.60
N ALA A 234 15.47 -10.23 -21.25
CA ALA A 234 16.75 -9.55 -21.08
C ALA A 234 17.37 -9.81 -19.70
N PHE A 235 16.56 -10.10 -18.68
CA PHE A 235 17.03 -10.44 -17.34
C PHE A 235 17.52 -11.90 -17.25
N PHE A 236 16.87 -12.79 -18.02
CA PHE A 236 17.32 -14.15 -18.31
C PHE A 236 17.76 -14.29 -19.78
N PRO A 237 18.94 -13.73 -20.12
CA PRO A 237 19.32 -13.45 -21.50
C PRO A 237 19.54 -14.71 -22.34
N SER A 238 19.14 -14.62 -23.61
CA SER A 238 19.55 -15.57 -24.65
C SER A 238 21.05 -15.43 -24.95
N ALA A 239 21.61 -16.37 -25.72
CA ALA A 239 23.01 -16.30 -26.14
C ALA A 239 23.30 -15.04 -26.95
N GLU A 240 22.37 -14.63 -27.82
CA GLU A 240 22.48 -13.43 -28.66
C GLU A 240 22.56 -12.15 -27.82
N ILE A 241 21.72 -12.03 -26.79
CA ILE A 241 21.77 -10.89 -25.86
C ILE A 241 23.10 -10.85 -25.12
N LEU A 242 23.60 -12.00 -24.65
CA LEU A 242 24.89 -12.09 -23.97
C LEU A 242 26.06 -11.69 -24.88
N GLU A 243 26.00 -11.99 -26.17
CA GLU A 243 27.02 -11.61 -27.14
C GLU A 243 27.16 -10.09 -27.28
N LEU A 244 26.06 -9.34 -27.22
CA LEU A 244 26.09 -7.87 -27.25
C LEU A 244 26.98 -7.30 -26.14
N PHE A 245 26.94 -7.88 -24.95
CA PHE A 245 27.72 -7.44 -23.79
C PHE A 245 29.14 -8.03 -23.73
N SER A 246 29.47 -8.97 -24.61
CA SER A 246 30.74 -9.71 -24.59
C SER A 246 31.83 -9.11 -25.48
N ARG A 247 31.50 -8.10 -26.30
CA ARG A 247 32.37 -7.56 -27.35
C ARG A 247 33.65 -6.88 -26.85
N ASP A 248 33.67 -6.39 -25.61
CA ASP A 248 34.90 -5.86 -24.99
C ASP A 248 35.24 -6.59 -23.69
N SER A 249 36.47 -7.11 -23.68
CA SER A 249 37.24 -7.74 -22.62
C SER A 249 37.01 -7.21 -21.19
N GLY A 250 35.96 -7.70 -20.54
CA GLY A 250 35.71 -7.54 -19.11
C GLY A 250 35.25 -8.88 -18.52
N GLY A 251 36.19 -9.81 -18.33
CA GLY A 251 35.96 -11.25 -18.13
C GLY A 251 34.78 -11.65 -17.23
N ASN A 252 34.24 -12.84 -17.45
CA ASN A 252 32.90 -13.23 -16.99
C ASN A 252 32.79 -13.50 -15.48
N ILE A 253 31.62 -13.20 -14.91
CA ILE A 253 31.21 -13.66 -13.58
C ILE A 253 30.31 -14.88 -13.78
N GLY A 254 30.91 -16.08 -13.73
CA GLY A 254 30.22 -17.29 -14.18
C GLY A 254 29.91 -17.19 -15.68
N ASN A 255 28.63 -17.29 -16.04
CA ASN A 255 28.17 -17.19 -17.43
C ASN A 255 27.74 -15.77 -17.85
N PHE A 256 27.85 -14.77 -16.97
CA PHE A 256 27.46 -13.39 -17.29
C PHE A 256 28.67 -12.47 -17.54
N PRO A 257 28.69 -11.71 -18.65
CA PRO A 257 29.66 -10.63 -18.87
C PRO A 257 29.57 -9.57 -17.78
N ARG A 258 30.69 -8.96 -17.38
CA ARG A 258 30.66 -7.89 -16.35
C ARG A 258 29.83 -6.68 -16.76
N LYS A 259 29.88 -6.31 -18.05
CA LYS A 259 29.07 -5.22 -18.60
C LYS A 259 27.57 -5.51 -18.47
N PHE A 260 27.16 -6.77 -18.62
CA PHE A 260 25.77 -7.19 -18.41
C PHE A 260 25.35 -7.08 -16.94
N VAL A 261 26.22 -7.48 -16.01
CA VAL A 261 25.93 -7.32 -14.57
C VAL A 261 25.85 -5.83 -14.20
N ALA A 262 26.76 -5.00 -14.72
CA ALA A 262 26.76 -3.56 -14.51
C ALA A 262 25.53 -2.88 -15.12
N TYR A 263 25.00 -3.41 -16.22
CA TYR A 263 23.78 -2.93 -16.85
C TYR A 263 22.56 -3.02 -15.91
N TRP A 264 22.41 -4.14 -15.19
CA TRP A 264 21.28 -4.38 -14.28
C TRP A 264 21.51 -3.83 -12.87
N GLN A 265 22.76 -3.52 -12.52
CA GLN A 265 23.14 -3.04 -11.19
C GLN A 265 22.30 -1.85 -10.69
N PRO A 266 22.00 -0.79 -11.48
CA PRO A 266 21.18 0.32 -10.99
C PRO A 266 19.80 -0.11 -10.52
N LEU A 267 19.12 -0.99 -11.26
CA LEU A 267 17.80 -1.49 -10.90
C LEU A 267 17.88 -2.35 -9.63
N ILE A 268 18.84 -3.27 -9.55
CA ILE A 268 19.06 -4.12 -8.37
C ILE A 268 19.34 -3.28 -7.11
N SER A 269 20.10 -2.18 -7.25
CA SER A 269 20.34 -1.25 -6.14
C SER A 269 19.06 -0.58 -5.63
N ILE A 270 18.16 -0.17 -6.52
CA ILE A 270 16.87 0.41 -6.11
C ILE A 270 16.00 -0.65 -5.42
N LEU A 271 15.98 -1.87 -5.93
CA LEU A 271 15.24 -2.97 -5.28
C LEU A 271 15.77 -3.26 -3.88
N LEU A 272 17.08 -3.09 -3.65
CA LEU A 272 17.66 -3.18 -2.31
C LEU A 272 17.19 -2.03 -1.41
N GLU A 273 17.15 -0.81 -1.94
CA GLU A 273 16.73 0.38 -1.18
C GLU A 273 15.25 0.34 -0.78
N VAL A 274 14.39 -0.31 -1.56
CA VAL A 274 12.94 -0.41 -1.33
C VAL A 274 12.53 -1.77 -0.74
N GLU A 275 13.49 -2.54 -0.20
CA GLU A 275 13.26 -3.84 0.46
C GLU A 275 12.64 -4.96 -0.41
N ILE A 276 12.44 -4.74 -1.71
CA ILE A 276 11.92 -5.73 -2.68
C ILE A 276 12.97 -6.80 -3.05
N LEU A 277 14.26 -6.54 -2.82
CA LEU A 277 15.33 -7.48 -3.17
C LEU A 277 15.17 -8.85 -2.50
N GLU A 278 14.59 -8.91 -1.30
CA GLU A 278 14.32 -10.19 -0.61
C GLU A 278 13.35 -11.05 -1.42
N ALA A 279 12.24 -10.47 -1.87
CA ALA A 279 11.28 -11.15 -2.72
C ALA A 279 11.92 -11.63 -4.04
N LEU A 280 12.80 -10.82 -4.64
CA LEU A 280 13.54 -11.22 -5.83
C LEU A 280 14.46 -12.42 -5.56
N VAL A 281 15.16 -12.45 -4.43
CA VAL A 281 16.02 -13.58 -4.04
C VAL A 281 15.19 -14.85 -3.85
N VAL A 282 14.03 -14.76 -3.18
CA VAL A 282 13.11 -15.89 -3.03
C VAL A 282 12.67 -16.41 -4.39
N LYS A 283 12.21 -15.51 -5.29
CA LYS A 283 11.81 -15.86 -6.65
C LYS A 283 12.93 -16.53 -7.44
N LEU A 284 14.16 -16.04 -7.33
CA LEU A 284 15.32 -16.63 -7.99
C LEU A 284 15.65 -18.03 -7.46
N VAL A 285 15.46 -18.28 -6.15
CA VAL A 285 15.61 -19.62 -5.57
C VAL A 285 14.56 -20.58 -6.12
N GLU A 286 13.30 -20.14 -6.22
CA GLU A 286 12.22 -20.93 -6.83
C GLU A 286 12.52 -21.28 -8.29
N VAL A 287 12.96 -20.31 -9.09
CA VAL A 287 13.33 -20.53 -10.49
C VAL A 287 14.53 -21.47 -10.60
N ALA A 288 15.54 -21.33 -9.74
CA ALA A 288 16.70 -22.21 -9.74
C ALA A 288 16.35 -23.66 -9.35
N GLY A 289 15.39 -23.85 -8.42
CA GLY A 289 14.93 -25.14 -7.93
C GLY A 289 13.83 -25.82 -8.76
N SER A 290 13.16 -25.08 -9.65
CA SER A 290 12.05 -25.60 -10.45
C SER A 290 12.50 -26.61 -11.50
N GLU A 291 11.92 -27.81 -11.51
CA GLU A 291 12.16 -28.82 -12.56
C GLU A 291 11.43 -28.49 -13.87
N LYS A 292 10.43 -27.61 -13.82
CA LYS A 292 9.64 -27.19 -14.99
C LYS A 292 10.38 -26.18 -15.87
N GLU A 293 11.38 -25.49 -15.32
CA GLU A 293 12.09 -24.41 -15.98
C GLU A 293 13.27 -24.89 -16.83
N LYS A 294 13.57 -24.15 -17.92
CA LYS A 294 14.68 -24.49 -18.83
C LYS A 294 16.02 -24.54 -18.06
N VAL A 295 16.86 -25.53 -18.36
CA VAL A 295 18.17 -25.73 -17.69
C VAL A 295 19.02 -24.45 -17.67
N ASN A 296 19.00 -23.69 -18.77
CA ASN A 296 19.74 -22.43 -18.87
C ASN A 296 19.20 -21.36 -17.91
N LYS A 297 17.87 -21.19 -17.82
CA LYS A 297 17.24 -20.23 -16.91
C LYS A 297 17.56 -20.54 -15.44
N ARG A 298 17.52 -21.82 -15.06
CA ARG A 298 17.91 -22.28 -13.70
C ARG A 298 19.36 -21.95 -13.37
N ARG A 299 20.28 -22.20 -14.32
CA ARG A 299 21.71 -21.86 -14.15
C ARG A 299 21.93 -20.35 -14.04
N GLN A 300 21.23 -19.58 -14.86
CA GLN A 300 21.28 -18.11 -14.81
C GLN A 300 20.73 -17.56 -13.48
N ALA A 301 19.66 -18.15 -12.95
CA ALA A 301 19.12 -17.79 -11.63
C ALA A 301 20.14 -18.05 -10.52
N ALA A 302 20.83 -19.20 -10.55
CA ALA A 302 21.91 -19.50 -9.61
C ALA A 302 23.10 -18.52 -9.71
N VAL A 303 23.42 -18.05 -10.93
CA VAL A 303 24.45 -17.02 -11.13
C VAL A 303 24.00 -15.68 -10.56
N TRP A 304 22.74 -15.26 -10.77
CA TRP A 304 22.17 -14.06 -10.14
C TRP A 304 22.21 -14.12 -8.62
N LEU A 305 21.79 -15.24 -8.01
CA LEU A 305 21.87 -15.47 -6.57
C LEU A 305 23.30 -15.31 -6.04
N ARG A 306 24.29 -15.88 -6.75
CA ARG A 306 25.70 -15.72 -6.41
C ARG A 306 26.15 -14.26 -6.49
N ILE A 307 25.77 -13.55 -7.55
CA ILE A 307 26.15 -12.14 -7.76
C ILE A 307 25.56 -11.25 -6.65
N ILE A 308 24.25 -11.37 -6.41
CA ILE A 308 23.53 -10.61 -5.39
C ILE A 308 24.13 -10.91 -4.01
N GLY A 309 24.30 -12.20 -3.66
CA GLY A 309 24.91 -12.60 -2.40
C GLY A 309 26.33 -12.05 -2.21
N GLN A 310 27.18 -12.12 -3.23
CA GLN A 310 28.52 -11.52 -3.19
C GLN A 310 28.48 -10.00 -3.02
N GLY A 311 27.55 -9.32 -3.69
CA GLY A 311 27.33 -7.87 -3.56
C GLY A 311 26.96 -7.48 -2.13
N LEU A 312 26.00 -8.18 -1.53
CA LEU A 312 25.55 -7.96 -0.15
C LEU A 312 26.66 -8.19 0.88
N VAL A 313 27.48 -9.23 0.70
CA VAL A 313 28.64 -9.50 1.57
C VAL A 313 29.65 -8.35 1.49
N ARG A 314 29.97 -7.87 0.28
CA ARG A 314 30.89 -6.73 0.08
C ARG A 314 30.35 -5.47 0.73
N LEU A 315 29.06 -5.20 0.58
CA LEU A 315 28.39 -4.05 1.19
C LEU A 315 28.46 -4.11 2.72
N LYS A 316 28.24 -5.28 3.31
CA LYS A 316 28.38 -5.51 4.76
C LYS A 316 29.82 -5.32 5.26
N ILE A 317 30.82 -5.75 4.50
CA ILE A 317 32.24 -5.52 4.83
C ILE A 317 32.55 -4.02 4.78
N ALA A 318 32.14 -3.33 3.71
CA ALA A 318 32.35 -1.89 3.56
C ALA A 318 31.69 -1.08 4.70
N GLN A 319 30.48 -1.45 5.13
CA GLN A 319 29.82 -0.83 6.28
C GLN A 319 30.59 -1.04 7.60
N LYS A 320 31.15 -2.24 7.82
CA LYS A 320 31.99 -2.53 9.00
C LYS A 320 33.29 -1.72 9.00
N GLU A 321 33.93 -1.59 7.85
CA GLU A 321 35.15 -0.78 7.70
C GLU A 321 34.85 0.72 7.87
N GLY A 322 33.75 1.21 7.28
CA GLY A 322 33.30 2.59 7.43
C GLY A 322 32.98 2.96 8.88
N THR A 323 32.24 2.11 9.59
CA THR A 323 31.93 2.31 11.02
C THR A 323 33.19 2.26 11.90
N ALA A 324 34.14 1.36 11.62
CA ALA A 324 35.43 1.32 12.31
C ALA A 324 36.27 2.60 12.06
N PHE A 325 36.23 3.13 10.84
CA PHE A 325 36.89 4.38 10.48
C PHE A 325 36.24 5.62 11.13
N GLU A 326 34.91 5.69 11.19
CA GLU A 326 34.22 6.77 11.91
C GLU A 326 34.51 6.76 13.41
N VAL A 327 34.58 5.56 14.02
CA VAL A 327 34.93 5.39 15.43
C VAL A 327 36.39 5.79 15.69
N SER A 328 37.31 5.49 14.78
CA SER A 328 38.72 5.91 14.90
C SER A 328 38.88 7.43 14.73
N GLN A 329 38.17 8.07 13.79
CA GLN A 329 38.17 9.52 13.65
C GLN A 329 37.54 10.26 14.84
N LYS A 330 36.45 9.73 15.42
CA LYS A 330 35.84 10.29 16.65
C LYS A 330 36.77 10.18 17.86
N LYS A 331 37.66 9.18 17.93
CA LYS A 331 38.73 9.09 18.94
C LYS A 331 39.84 10.12 18.71
N ILE A 332 40.22 10.38 17.46
CA ILE A 332 41.23 11.40 17.10
C ILE A 332 40.73 12.82 17.37
N ARG A 333 39.44 13.10 17.17
CA ARG A 333 38.83 14.42 17.50
C ARG A 333 38.63 14.68 19.00
N LYS A 334 38.85 13.68 19.87
CA LYS A 334 38.71 13.77 21.33
C LYS A 334 40.06 13.88 22.08
N THR A 335 41.10 14.44 21.46
CA THR A 335 42.29 14.90 22.20
C THR A 335 42.02 16.27 22.84
N PRO A 336 42.44 16.52 24.09
CA PRO A 336 41.87 17.60 24.90
C PRO A 336 42.48 18.97 24.57
N GLN A 337 41.63 20.01 24.58
CA GLN A 337 42.01 21.42 24.73
C GLN A 337 42.79 21.62 26.05
N LYS A 338 44.09 21.36 26.05
CA LYS A 338 45.04 21.80 27.08
C LYS A 338 46.42 22.06 26.48
N VAL A 339 46.49 22.88 25.43
CA VAL A 339 47.76 23.51 25.00
C VAL A 339 47.47 24.91 24.45
N PHE A 340 46.97 25.81 25.28
CA PHE A 340 47.07 27.27 25.05
C PHE A 340 46.97 27.94 26.43
N ASN A 341 48.03 27.80 27.22
CA ASN A 341 48.37 28.67 28.36
C ASN A 341 49.80 28.30 28.78
N GLN A 342 50.78 29.03 28.23
CA GLN A 342 52.20 29.19 28.57
C GLN A 342 52.88 29.60 27.24
N LYS A 343 53.43 30.80 27.04
CA LYS A 343 53.94 31.87 27.91
C LYS A 343 53.59 33.23 27.31
#